data_AF-V6Q7S7-F1
#
_entry.id   AF-V6Q7S7-F1
#
_cell.length_a   1.000
_cell.length_b   1.000
_cell.length_c   1.000
_cell.angle_alpha   90.00
_cell.angle_beta   90.00
_cell.angle_gamma   90.00
#
_symmetry.space_group_name_H-M   'P 1'
#
loop_
_entity.id
_entity.type
_entity.pdbx_description
1 polymer ?
#
loop_
_entity_poly.entity_id
_entity_poly.type
_entity_poly.pdbx_seq_one_letter_code
_entity_poly.pdbx_strand_id
1 'polypeptide(L)'
;MNRLKELKEAREAAKKTIKTIDNAINTLANAQSWGVWDMLGGEFITSWVKRRKIKEANEDILKLNKSMKHLNKELEDINMLLPNRISQTFSDTVLDLWLDNVFTDIRVQGEIKQTLEKLRQLKKTIQNLIANIEVEIKEIGTPK
;
A
#
# COMPACT_ATOMS: atom_id res chain seq x y z
N MET A 1 15.28 -2.29 -26.47
CA MET A 1 15.00 -2.54 -25.05
C MET A 1 15.17 -4.02 -24.76
N ASN A 2 15.79 -4.38 -23.64
CA ASN A 2 16.00 -5.79 -23.27
C ASN A 2 14.83 -6.21 -22.36
N ARG A 3 13.93 -7.06 -22.86
CA ARG A 3 12.73 -7.52 -22.12
C ARG A 3 13.05 -8.02 -20.71
N LEU A 4 14.16 -8.75 -20.55
CA LEU A 4 14.60 -9.28 -19.26
C LEU A 4 14.99 -8.17 -18.27
N LYS A 5 15.52 -7.05 -18.77
CA LYS A 5 15.85 -5.88 -17.95
C LYS A 5 14.57 -5.22 -17.44
N GLU A 6 13.61 -4.94 -18.34
CA GLU A 6 12.34 -4.30 -18.00
C GLU A 6 11.53 -5.14 -16.99
N LEU A 7 11.49 -6.47 -17.16
CA LEU A 7 10.84 -7.37 -16.18
C LEU A 7 11.48 -7.32 -14.79
N LYS A 8 12.81 -7.19 -14.72
CA LYS A 8 13.51 -7.03 -13.44
C LYS A 8 13.19 -5.69 -12.80
N GLU A 9 13.11 -4.61 -13.58
CA GLU A 9 12.75 -3.27 -13.10
C GLU A 9 11.31 -3.26 -12.53
N ALA A 10 10.35 -3.85 -13.25
CA ALA A 10 8.98 -4.03 -12.77
C ALA A 10 8.90 -4.86 -11.47
N ARG A 11 9.68 -5.95 -11.38
CA ARG A 11 9.75 -6.77 -10.15
C ARG A 11 10.30 -5.97 -8.96
N GLU A 12 11.35 -5.19 -9.15
CA GLU A 12 11.93 -4.38 -8.07
C GLU A 12 10.98 -3.25 -7.65
N ALA A 13 10.28 -2.62 -8.60
CA ALA A 13 9.22 -1.66 -8.29
C ALA A 13 8.08 -2.30 -7.49
N ALA A 14 7.65 -3.51 -7.85
CA ALA A 14 6.61 -4.25 -7.14
C ALA A 14 7.02 -4.58 -5.70
N LYS A 15 8.26 -5.06 -5.50
CA LYS A 15 8.82 -5.31 -4.16
C LYS A 15 8.92 -4.04 -3.31
N LYS A 16 9.29 -2.91 -3.92
CA LYS A 16 9.31 -1.61 -3.23
C LYS A 16 7.91 -1.20 -2.78
N THR A 17 6.90 -1.43 -3.61
CA THR A 17 5.50 -1.15 -3.27
C THR A 17 5.00 -2.06 -2.13
N ILE A 18 5.37 -3.34 -2.10
CA ILE A 18 5.07 -4.22 -0.95
C ILE A 18 5.61 -3.62 0.36
N LYS A 19 6.86 -3.13 0.35
CA LYS A 19 7.47 -2.52 1.55
C LYS A 19 6.71 -1.28 2.01
N THR A 20 6.24 -0.43 1.10
CA THR A 20 5.46 0.76 1.47
C THR A 20 4.06 0.41 1.96
N ILE A 21 3.42 -0.62 1.39
CA ILE A 21 2.16 -1.16 1.92
C ILE A 21 2.35 -1.69 3.35
N ASP A 22 3.42 -2.44 3.60
CA ASP A 22 3.69 -3.01 4.94
C ASP A 22 3.92 -1.92 5.99
N ASN A 23 4.63 -0.86 5.63
CA ASN A 23 4.78 0.31 6.52
C ASN A 23 3.43 0.97 6.82
N ALA A 24 2.62 1.23 5.78
CA ALA A 24 1.29 1.80 5.97
C ALA A 24 0.41 0.92 6.87
N ILE A 25 0.39 -0.41 6.64
CA ILE A 25 -0.34 -1.36 7.48
C ILE A 25 0.11 -1.28 8.94
N ASN A 26 1.43 -1.28 9.19
CA ASN A 26 1.97 -1.24 10.54
C ASN A 26 1.61 0.07 11.25
N THR A 27 1.74 1.21 10.58
CA THR A 27 1.42 2.52 11.16
C THR A 27 -0.07 2.63 11.47
N LEU A 28 -0.94 2.14 10.59
CA LEU A 28 -2.40 2.12 10.78
C LEU A 28 -2.85 1.16 11.89
N ALA A 29 -2.30 -0.05 11.93
CA ALA A 29 -2.62 -1.02 12.98
C ALA A 29 -2.21 -0.50 14.36
N ASN A 30 -1.05 0.16 14.44
CA ASN A 30 -0.63 0.84 15.66
C ASN A 30 -1.63 1.96 16.01
N ALA A 31 -1.97 2.84 15.07
CA ALA A 31 -2.95 3.91 15.31
C ALA A 31 -4.31 3.37 15.80
N GLN A 32 -4.78 2.24 15.26
CA GLN A 32 -6.01 1.56 15.70
C GLN A 32 -5.93 1.11 17.17
N SER A 33 -4.81 0.49 17.57
CA SER A 33 -4.63 -0.02 18.93
C SER A 33 -4.59 1.09 19.99
N TRP A 34 -4.06 2.27 19.66
CA TRP A 34 -4.06 3.44 20.55
C TRP A 34 -5.46 4.05 20.74
N GLY A 35 -6.36 3.91 19.75
CA GLY A 35 -7.76 4.34 19.88
C GLY A 35 -8.58 3.48 20.86
N VAL A 36 -8.28 2.19 20.95
CA VAL A 36 -8.95 1.26 21.88
C VAL A 36 -8.57 1.54 23.33
N TRP A 37 -7.32 1.94 23.58
CA TRP A 37 -6.84 2.34 24.92
C TRP A 37 -7.57 3.57 25.49
N ASP A 38 -8.01 4.48 24.63
CA ASP A 38 -8.76 5.71 25.01
C ASP A 38 -10.19 5.40 25.49
N MET A 39 -10.80 4.32 24.98
CA MET A 39 -12.17 3.91 25.32
C MET A 39 -12.27 3.09 26.62
N LEU A 40 -11.14 2.61 27.16
CA LEU A 40 -11.09 1.74 28.34
C LEU A 40 -10.70 2.47 29.64
N GLY A 41 -10.72 3.81 29.66
CA GLY A 41 -10.68 4.60 30.90
C GLY A 41 -9.34 5.24 31.28
N GLY A 42 -8.44 5.48 30.31
CA GLY A 42 -7.20 6.22 30.56
C GLY A 42 -7.36 7.72 30.29
N GLU A 43 -7.91 8.47 31.24
CA GLU A 43 -7.95 9.93 31.13
C GLU A 43 -6.52 10.52 31.06
N PHE A 44 -6.34 11.54 30.20
CA PHE A 44 -5.23 12.51 30.15
C PHE A 44 -4.00 12.31 29.27
N ILE A 45 -3.78 11.20 28.56
CA ILE A 45 -2.65 11.17 27.60
C ILE A 45 -3.17 10.91 26.18
N THR A 46 -2.95 11.87 25.27
CA THR A 46 -2.39 11.66 23.91
C THR A 46 -3.07 12.31 22.69
N SER A 47 -3.72 13.48 22.78
CA SER A 47 -4.03 14.23 21.53
C SER A 47 -2.79 14.48 20.66
N TRP A 48 -1.61 14.66 21.27
CA TRP A 48 -0.33 14.77 20.57
C TRP A 48 0.19 13.47 19.95
N VAL A 49 0.11 12.33 20.65
CA VAL A 49 0.60 11.04 20.09
C VAL A 49 -0.34 10.54 19.00
N LYS A 50 -1.66 10.71 19.17
CA LYS A 50 -2.65 10.46 18.10
C LYS A 50 -2.35 11.29 16.86
N ARG A 51 -2.18 12.61 17.00
CA ARG A 51 -1.79 13.50 15.88
C ARG A 51 -0.49 13.07 15.21
N ARG A 52 0.52 12.67 15.98
CA ARG A 52 1.79 12.19 15.43
C ARG A 52 1.61 10.90 14.63
N LYS A 53 0.89 9.92 15.17
CA LYS A 53 0.64 8.63 14.50
C LYS A 53 -0.20 8.77 13.23
N ILE A 54 -1.19 9.66 13.24
CA ILE A 54 -1.96 10.02 12.05
C ILE A 54 -1.07 10.70 11.00
N LYS A 55 -0.19 11.62 11.43
CA LYS A 55 0.80 12.23 10.52
C LYS A 55 1.74 11.19 9.91
N GLU A 56 2.26 10.25 10.71
CA GLU A 56 3.08 9.14 10.22
C GLU A 56 2.31 8.29 9.18
N ALA A 57 1.05 7.97 9.46
CA ALA A 57 0.22 7.21 8.53
C ALA A 57 -0.04 7.97 7.22
N ASN A 58 -0.27 9.29 7.30
CA ASN A 58 -0.40 10.17 6.13
C ASN A 58 0.85 10.10 5.24
N GLU A 59 2.04 10.19 5.86
CA GLU A 59 3.30 10.12 5.13
C GLU A 59 3.49 8.76 4.46
N ASP A 60 3.10 7.67 5.12
CA ASP A 60 3.22 6.32 4.55
C ASP A 60 2.23 6.07 3.40
N ILE A 61 1.00 6.57 3.51
CA ILE A 61 0.01 6.51 2.43
C ILE A 61 0.46 7.34 1.21
N LEU A 62 1.06 8.50 1.41
CA LEU A 62 1.64 9.29 0.32
C LEU A 62 2.84 8.58 -0.35
N LYS A 63 3.70 7.91 0.42
CA LYS A 63 4.80 7.09 -0.11
C LYS A 63 4.28 5.88 -0.89
N LEU A 64 3.19 5.26 -0.42
CA LEU A 64 2.51 4.18 -1.12
C LEU A 64 2.01 4.65 -2.48
N ASN A 65 1.30 5.78 -2.54
CA ASN A 65 0.81 6.34 -3.80
C ASN A 65 1.96 6.57 -4.82
N LYS A 66 3.07 7.18 -4.37
CA LYS A 66 4.25 7.36 -5.23
C LYS A 66 4.81 6.04 -5.75
N SER A 67 4.85 5.01 -4.90
CA SER A 67 5.36 3.67 -5.28
C SER A 67 4.41 2.97 -6.26
N MET A 68 3.09 3.11 -6.07
CA MET A 68 2.07 2.60 -6.99
C MET A 68 2.15 3.26 -8.36
N LYS A 69 2.32 4.59 -8.44
CA LYS A 69 2.51 5.30 -9.71
C LYS A 69 3.76 4.82 -10.45
N HIS A 70 4.85 4.63 -9.71
CA HIS A 70 6.08 4.10 -10.30
C HIS A 70 5.89 2.65 -10.79
N LEU A 71 5.27 1.78 -9.98
CA LEU A 71 4.95 0.41 -10.39
C LEU A 71 4.08 0.37 -11.65
N ASN A 72 3.02 1.20 -11.73
CA ASN A 72 2.18 1.26 -12.93
C ASN A 72 2.99 1.62 -14.17
N LYS A 73 3.90 2.58 -14.07
CA LYS A 73 4.78 2.95 -15.18
C LYS A 73 5.67 1.78 -15.64
N GLU A 74 6.34 1.10 -14.71
CA GLU A 74 7.20 -0.04 -15.07
C GLU A 74 6.41 -1.21 -15.68
N LEU A 75 5.14 -1.36 -15.29
CA LEU A 75 4.24 -2.37 -15.86
C LEU A 75 3.80 -2.02 -17.29
N GLU A 76 3.49 -0.74 -17.54
CA GLU A 76 3.21 -0.22 -18.89
C GLU A 76 4.39 -0.50 -19.83
N ASP A 77 5.63 -0.29 -19.38
CA ASP A 77 6.86 -0.54 -20.16
C ASP A 77 7.01 -2.01 -20.58
N ILE A 78 6.41 -2.95 -19.83
CA ILE A 78 6.38 -4.39 -20.17
C ILE A 78 5.05 -4.88 -20.73
N ASN A 79 4.11 -4.00 -21.11
CA ASN A 79 2.76 -4.37 -21.54
C ASN A 79 2.07 -5.35 -20.57
N MET A 80 2.47 -5.37 -19.30
CA MET A 80 1.74 -6.05 -18.25
C MET A 80 0.82 -5.03 -17.61
N LEU A 81 -0.37 -5.47 -17.25
CA LEU A 81 -1.25 -4.65 -16.45
C LEU A 81 -1.45 -5.40 -15.15
N LEU A 82 -1.33 -4.69 -14.03
CA LEU A 82 -2.11 -5.07 -12.86
C LEU A 82 -3.56 -5.19 -13.36
N PRO A 83 -4.37 -6.16 -12.89
CA PRO A 83 -5.73 -6.36 -13.40
C PRO A 83 -6.38 -5.00 -13.56
N ASN A 84 -6.68 -4.57 -14.80
CA ASN A 84 -6.67 -3.15 -15.24
C ASN A 84 -7.61 -2.20 -14.47
N ARG A 85 -8.44 -2.75 -13.59
CA ARG A 85 -9.37 -2.05 -12.70
C ARG A 85 -8.92 -1.99 -11.24
N ILE A 86 -7.84 -2.67 -10.87
CA ILE A 86 -7.37 -2.78 -9.50
C ILE A 86 -6.29 -1.75 -9.25
N SER A 87 -5.20 -1.60 -10.01
CA SER A 87 -4.10 -0.75 -9.53
C SER A 87 -4.45 0.72 -9.32
N GLN A 88 -5.07 1.35 -10.33
CA GLN A 88 -5.36 2.78 -10.32
C GLN A 88 -6.57 3.09 -9.46
N THR A 89 -7.67 2.36 -9.67
CA THR A 89 -8.86 2.50 -8.83
C THR A 89 -8.56 2.18 -7.37
N PHE A 90 -7.70 1.21 -7.06
CA PHE A 90 -7.42 0.82 -5.68
C PHE A 90 -6.48 1.79 -4.97
N SER A 91 -5.44 2.33 -5.64
CA SER A 91 -4.62 3.39 -5.04
C SER A 91 -5.47 4.62 -4.74
N ASP A 92 -6.32 5.02 -5.68
CA ASP A 92 -7.20 6.18 -5.52
C ASP A 92 -8.24 5.90 -4.43
N THR A 93 -8.86 4.72 -4.44
CA THR A 93 -9.81 4.29 -3.41
C THR A 93 -9.19 4.24 -2.01
N VAL A 94 -7.93 3.82 -1.87
CA VAL A 94 -7.22 3.84 -0.57
C VAL A 94 -6.93 5.27 -0.14
N LEU A 95 -6.57 6.15 -1.08
CA LEU A 95 -6.37 7.57 -0.79
C LEU A 95 -7.66 8.26 -0.42
N ASP A 96 -8.74 8.07 -1.16
CA ASP A 96 -10.04 8.68 -0.90
C ASP A 96 -10.57 8.22 0.46
N LEU A 97 -10.55 6.91 0.74
CA LEU A 97 -10.93 6.39 2.07
C LEU A 97 -10.09 6.97 3.21
N TRP A 98 -8.80 7.22 2.96
CA TRP A 98 -7.89 7.74 3.96
C TRP A 98 -8.06 9.26 4.15
N LEU A 99 -8.17 10.01 3.06
CA LEU A 99 -8.25 11.47 3.05
C LEU A 99 -9.61 11.99 3.50
N ASP A 100 -10.72 11.34 3.12
CA ASP A 100 -12.07 11.78 3.49
C ASP A 100 -12.36 11.62 4.98
N ASN A 101 -11.75 10.61 5.61
CA ASN A 101 -12.19 10.09 6.91
C ASN A 101 -11.22 10.33 8.06
N VAL A 102 -9.89 10.28 7.81
CA VAL A 102 -8.90 10.39 8.89
C VAL A 102 -8.64 11.84 9.32
N PHE A 103 -8.95 12.79 8.44
CA PHE A 103 -8.70 14.22 8.69
C PHE A 103 -9.84 14.91 9.47
N THR A 104 -11.04 14.34 9.44
CA THR A 104 -12.26 15.08 9.78
C THR A 104 -12.81 14.77 11.17
N ASP A 105 -12.74 13.54 11.66
CA ASP A 105 -13.31 13.22 12.97
C ASP A 105 -12.53 12.10 13.66
N ILE A 106 -12.00 12.27 14.87
CA ILE A 106 -11.21 11.25 15.63
C ILE A 106 -12.07 10.02 16.07
N ARG A 107 -13.21 9.77 15.43
CA ARG A 107 -14.15 8.66 15.67
C ARG A 107 -13.94 7.47 14.70
N VAL A 108 -12.69 7.23 14.27
CA VAL A 108 -12.25 6.58 13.01
C VAL A 108 -11.99 5.05 13.09
N GLN A 109 -12.39 4.32 14.14
CA GLN A 109 -11.93 2.92 14.28
C GLN A 109 -12.39 2.01 13.12
N GLY A 110 -13.60 2.26 12.59
CA GLY A 110 -14.15 1.53 11.45
C GLY A 110 -13.40 1.80 10.14
N GLU A 111 -13.02 3.04 9.89
CA GLU A 111 -12.36 3.47 8.65
C GLU A 111 -10.88 3.04 8.60
N ILE A 112 -10.19 3.05 9.74
CA ILE A 112 -8.84 2.45 9.84
C ILE A 112 -8.89 0.96 9.50
N LYS A 113 -9.92 0.25 9.98
CA LYS A 113 -10.10 -1.17 9.67
C LYS A 113 -10.35 -1.39 8.17
N GLN A 114 -11.21 -0.60 7.55
CA GLN A 114 -11.47 -0.69 6.10
C GLN A 114 -10.21 -0.40 5.28
N THR A 115 -9.45 0.64 5.64
CA THR A 115 -8.19 0.97 4.97
C THR A 115 -7.17 -0.17 5.12
N LEU A 116 -7.04 -0.76 6.32
CA LEU A 116 -6.18 -1.93 6.56
C LEU A 116 -6.57 -3.14 5.70
N GLU A 117 -7.87 -3.43 5.59
CA GLU A 117 -8.37 -4.52 4.74
C GLU A 117 -8.03 -4.27 3.28
N LYS A 118 -8.20 -3.04 2.80
CA LYS A 118 -7.81 -2.67 1.44
C LYS A 118 -6.30 -2.84 1.23
N LEU A 119 -5.46 -2.28 2.09
CA LEU A 119 -4.01 -2.43 1.96
C LEU A 119 -3.56 -3.89 1.91
N ARG A 120 -4.19 -4.78 2.69
CA ARG A 120 -3.92 -6.23 2.65
C ARG A 120 -4.33 -6.87 1.31
N GLN A 121 -5.47 -6.48 0.74
CA GLN A 121 -5.91 -6.95 -0.58
C GLN A 121 -4.96 -6.47 -1.69
N LEU A 122 -4.50 -5.22 -1.63
CA LEU A 122 -3.50 -4.69 -2.56
C LEU A 122 -2.19 -5.45 -2.46
N LYS A 123 -1.71 -5.70 -1.23
CA LYS A 123 -0.50 -6.51 -0.99
C LYS A 123 -0.60 -7.86 -1.69
N LYS A 124 -1.71 -8.58 -1.49
CA LYS A 124 -1.95 -9.89 -2.12
C LYS A 124 -1.95 -9.80 -3.65
N THR A 125 -2.56 -8.76 -4.21
CA THR A 125 -2.56 -8.52 -5.67
C THR A 125 -1.16 -8.32 -6.21
N ILE A 126 -0.34 -7.51 -5.54
CA ILE A 126 1.04 -7.25 -5.95
C ILE A 126 1.94 -8.48 -5.76
N GLN A 127 1.70 -9.30 -4.72
CA GLN A 127 2.42 -10.57 -4.56
C GLN A 127 2.15 -11.53 -5.72
N ASN A 128 0.89 -11.63 -6.18
CA ASN A 128 0.54 -12.44 -7.35
C ASN A 128 1.21 -11.89 -8.63
N LEU A 129 1.25 -10.56 -8.79
CA LEU A 129 1.97 -9.93 -9.89
C LEU A 129 3.47 -10.30 -9.89
N ILE A 130 4.13 -10.23 -8.73
CA ILE A 130 5.55 -10.61 -8.60
C ILE A 130 5.74 -12.06 -9.04
N ALA A 131 4.88 -12.97 -8.60
CA ALA A 131 4.95 -14.38 -8.99
C ALA A 131 4.85 -14.56 -10.51
N ASN A 132 3.93 -13.83 -11.17
CA ASN A 132 3.78 -13.88 -12.63
C ASN A 132 5.03 -13.35 -13.36
N ILE A 133 5.58 -12.21 -12.91
CA ILE A 133 6.81 -11.64 -13.47
C ILE A 133 7.99 -12.62 -13.30
N GLU A 134 8.08 -13.30 -12.16
CA GLU A 134 9.14 -14.27 -11.90
C GLU A 134 9.05 -15.52 -12.78
N VAL A 135 7.84 -15.95 -13.16
CA VAL A 135 7.65 -17.01 -14.15
C VAL A 135 8.17 -16.57 -15.52
N GLU A 136 7.79 -15.39 -16.01
CA GLU A 136 8.24 -14.90 -17.32
C GLU A 136 9.76 -14.69 -17.37
N ILE A 137 10.36 -14.17 -16.29
CA ILE A 137 11.82 -14.05 -16.17
C ILE A 137 12.51 -15.42 -16.33
N LYS A 138 11.95 -16.48 -15.74
CA LYS A 138 12.51 -17.84 -15.84
C LYS A 138 12.41 -18.37 -17.27
N GLU A 139 11.27 -18.20 -17.93
CA GLU A 139 11.05 -18.67 -19.31
C GLU A 139 12.02 -18.00 -20.30
N ILE A 140 12.29 -16.71 -20.13
CA ILE A 140 13.27 -15.97 -20.96
C ILE A 140 14.71 -16.35 -20.60
N GLY A 141 14.98 -16.68 -19.33
CA GLY A 141 16.31 -17.00 -18.80
C GLY A 141 16.74 -18.46 -19.00
N THR A 142 15.83 -19.37 -19.33
CA THR A 142 16.18 -20.75 -19.68
C THR A 142 16.80 -20.82 -21.07
N PRO A 143 18.06 -21.27 -21.21
CA PRO A 143 18.62 -21.56 -22.53
C PRO A 143 17.80 -22.68 -23.19
N LYS A 144 17.48 -22.51 -24.48
CA LYS A 144 16.96 -23.60 -25.33
C LYS A 144 17.99 -24.70 -25.48
#